data_AF-A0A920IUI2-F1
#
_entry.id   AF-A0A920IUI2-F1
#
_cell.length_a   1.000
_cell.length_b   1.000
_cell.length_c   1.000
_cell.angle_alpha   90.00
_cell.angle_beta   90.00
_cell.angle_gamma   90.00
#
_symmetry.space_group_name_H-M   'P 1'
#
loop_
_entity.id
_entity.type
_entity.pdbx_description
1 polymer ?
#
loop_
_entity_poly.entity_id
_entity_poly.type
_entity_poly.pdbx_seq_one_letter_code
_entity_poly.pdbx_strand_id
1 'polypeptide(L)'
;MLKIRQKLFLTLLLLLSFGLLTPTFFINRSIDDEVKEEITSRLLSHANAFALFLTSNSELSLSDASDSYANATNLRITLISSNGKVLGESGLGSNEVSKMDNHLTRPEVLQANRETFGVATRYSTTLKKEFIYVALKN
;
A
#
# COMPACT_ATOMS: atom_id res chain seq x y z
N MET A 1 -10.65 -11.20 -53.82
CA MET A 1 -10.96 -12.38 -52.97
C MET A 1 -9.64 -12.98 -52.47
N LEU A 2 -9.50 -13.20 -51.16
CA LEU A 2 -8.30 -13.84 -50.60
C LEU A 2 -8.19 -15.30 -51.09
N LYS A 3 -6.99 -15.72 -51.45
CA LYS A 3 -6.70 -17.12 -51.79
C LYS A 3 -6.91 -18.00 -50.54
N ILE A 4 -7.31 -19.26 -50.73
CA ILE A 4 -7.56 -20.21 -49.63
C ILE A 4 -6.40 -20.28 -48.64
N ARG A 5 -5.16 -20.27 -49.14
CA ARG A 5 -3.94 -20.27 -48.31
C ARG A 5 -3.84 -19.04 -47.40
N GLN A 6 -4.24 -17.87 -47.88
CA GLN A 6 -4.22 -16.63 -47.09
C GLN A 6 -5.33 -16.64 -46.03
N LYS A 7 -6.50 -17.19 -46.35
CA LYS A 7 -7.58 -17.38 -45.37
C LYS A 7 -7.11 -18.28 -44.23
N LEU A 8 -6.59 -19.48 -44.56
CA LEU A 8 -6.04 -20.42 -43.57
C LEU A 8 -4.95 -19.79 -42.69
N PHE A 9 -4.02 -19.06 -43.29
CA PHE A 9 -2.96 -18.37 -42.56
C PHE A 9 -3.52 -17.35 -41.56
N LEU A 10 -4.47 -16.50 -41.98
CA LEU A 10 -5.08 -15.49 -41.12
C LEU A 10 -5.89 -16.10 -39.97
N THR A 11 -6.63 -17.19 -40.21
CA THR A 11 -7.37 -17.86 -39.13
C THR A 11 -6.42 -18.46 -38.09
N LEU A 12 -5.33 -19.10 -38.53
CA LEU A 12 -4.32 -19.68 -37.63
C LEU A 12 -3.60 -18.59 -36.84
N LEU A 13 -3.26 -17.48 -37.50
CA LEU A 13 -2.63 -16.32 -36.87
C LEU A 13 -3.54 -15.70 -35.78
N LEU A 14 -4.84 -15.56 -36.08
CA LEU A 14 -5.83 -15.06 -35.12
C LEU A 14 -5.99 -15.98 -33.92
N LEU A 15 -6.09 -17.30 -34.14
CA LEU A 15 -6.17 -18.29 -33.07
C LEU A 15 -4.93 -18.25 -32.17
N LEU A 16 -3.74 -18.19 -32.77
CA LEU A 16 -2.48 -18.10 -32.03
C LEU A 16 -2.39 -16.80 -31.21
N SER A 17 -2.77 -15.68 -31.82
CA SER A 17 -2.78 -14.37 -31.15
C SER A 17 -3.75 -14.35 -29.98
N PHE A 18 -4.95 -14.91 -30.15
CA PHE A 18 -5.95 -14.99 -29.10
C PHE A 18 -5.50 -15.89 -27.94
N GLY A 19 -4.84 -17.02 -28.25
CA GLY A 19 -4.27 -17.91 -27.25
C GLY A 19 -3.13 -17.30 -26.43
N LEU A 20 -2.39 -16.33 -26.98
CA LEU A 20 -1.29 -15.65 -26.29
C LEU A 20 -1.71 -14.37 -25.54
N LEU A 21 -2.68 -13.63 -26.09
CA LEU A 21 -3.11 -12.34 -25.52
C LEU A 21 -4.09 -12.51 -24.35
N THR A 22 -4.94 -13.55 -24.37
CA THR A 22 -5.91 -13.76 -23.30
C THR A 22 -5.25 -14.09 -21.96
N PRO A 23 -4.28 -15.02 -21.84
CA PRO A 23 -3.69 -15.35 -20.55
C PRO A 23 -2.92 -14.17 -19.96
N THR A 24 -2.19 -13.41 -20.78
CA THR A 24 -1.42 -12.25 -20.33
C THR A 24 -2.32 -11.15 -19.76
N PHE A 25 -3.50 -10.93 -20.35
CA PHE A 25 -4.47 -9.97 -19.83
C PHE A 25 -5.12 -10.42 -18.52
N PHE A 26 -5.51 -11.69 -18.41
CA PHE A 26 -6.16 -12.23 -17.20
C PHE A 26 -5.19 -12.37 -16.02
N ILE A 27 -3.97 -12.85 -16.28
CA ILE A 27 -2.92 -13.05 -15.26
C ILE A 27 -2.57 -11.73 -14.59
N ASN A 28 -2.36 -10.66 -15.36
CA ASN A 28 -1.97 -9.37 -14.80
C ASN A 28 -3.02 -8.83 -13.83
N ARG A 29 -4.32 -8.97 -14.14
CA ARG A 29 -5.37 -8.42 -13.30
C ARG A 29 -5.60 -9.22 -12.02
N SER A 30 -5.62 -10.55 -12.10
CA SER A 30 -5.86 -11.40 -10.93
C SER A 30 -4.69 -11.40 -9.95
N ILE A 31 -3.45 -11.39 -10.45
CA ILE A 31 -2.26 -11.34 -9.59
C ILE A 31 -2.17 -10.01 -8.86
N ASP A 32 -2.45 -8.89 -9.52
CA ASP A 32 -2.33 -7.56 -8.90
C ASP A 32 -3.25 -7.40 -7.69
N ASP A 33 -4.47 -7.93 -7.76
CA ASP A 33 -5.44 -7.83 -6.67
C ASP A 33 -5.05 -8.77 -5.51
N GLU A 34 -4.66 -10.01 -5.78
CA GLU A 34 -4.20 -10.97 -4.77
C GLU A 34 -2.94 -10.46 -4.03
N VAL A 35 -1.97 -9.91 -4.78
CA VAL A 35 -0.76 -9.31 -4.21
C VAL A 35 -1.10 -8.09 -3.34
N LYS A 36 -2.05 -7.24 -3.76
CA LYS A 36 -2.50 -6.09 -2.95
C LYS A 36 -3.17 -6.53 -1.65
N GLU A 37 -4.00 -7.55 -1.71
CA GLU A 37 -4.65 -8.12 -0.51
C GLU A 37 -3.62 -8.71 0.45
N GLU A 38 -2.62 -9.45 -0.06
CA GLU A 38 -1.53 -9.98 0.76
C GLU A 38 -0.73 -8.86 1.43
N ILE A 39 -0.32 -7.83 0.68
CA ILE A 39 0.42 -6.68 1.23
C ILE A 39 -0.42 -5.98 2.30
N THR A 40 -1.72 -5.77 2.03
CA THR A 40 -2.64 -5.13 2.98
C THR A 40 -2.75 -5.93 4.27
N SER A 41 -2.94 -7.24 4.18
CA SER A 41 -3.02 -8.15 5.33
C SER A 41 -1.73 -8.13 6.17
N ARG A 42 -0.57 -8.12 5.50
CA ARG A 42 0.74 -8.01 6.16
C ARG A 42 0.91 -6.66 6.86
N LEU A 43 0.58 -5.56 6.18
CA LEU A 43 0.65 -4.22 6.76
C LEU A 43 -0.28 -4.07 7.97
N LEU A 44 -1.49 -4.64 7.90
CA LEU A 44 -2.42 -4.67 9.03
C LEU A 44 -1.87 -5.49 10.20
N SER A 45 -1.24 -6.64 9.93
CA SER A 45 -0.58 -7.45 10.95
C SER A 45 0.56 -6.67 11.63
N HIS A 46 1.37 -5.96 10.85
CA HIS A 46 2.41 -5.07 11.37
C HIS A 46 1.85 -3.89 12.16
N ALA A 47 0.75 -3.28 11.72
CA ALA A 47 0.10 -2.18 12.45
C ALA A 47 -0.40 -2.65 13.84
N ASN A 48 -1.02 -3.83 13.92
CA ASN A 48 -1.42 -4.43 15.19
C ASN A 48 -0.22 -4.76 16.09
N ALA A 49 0.84 -5.35 15.51
CA ALA A 49 2.07 -5.64 16.24
C ALA A 49 2.74 -4.36 16.76
N PHE A 50 2.72 -3.28 15.98
CA PHE A 50 3.24 -1.98 16.39
C PHE A 50 2.41 -1.36 17.53
N ALA A 51 1.08 -1.50 17.49
CA ALA A 51 0.22 -1.04 18.59
C ALA A 51 0.52 -1.79 19.92
N LEU A 52 0.78 -3.10 19.86
CA LEU A 52 1.21 -3.89 21.01
C LEU A 52 2.62 -3.49 21.48
N PHE A 53 3.53 -3.23 20.55
CA PHE A 53 4.87 -2.76 20.84
C PHE A 53 4.87 -1.41 21.56
N LEU A 54 4.05 -0.45 21.12
CA LEU A 54 3.85 0.83 21.79
C LEU A 54 3.31 0.67 23.20
N THR A 55 2.30 -0.19 23.38
CA THR A 55 1.71 -0.46 24.70
C THR A 55 2.73 -1.08 25.66
N SER A 56 3.62 -1.95 25.14
CA SER A 56 4.64 -2.62 25.93
C SER A 56 5.87 -1.75 26.23
N ASN A 57 6.04 -0.64 25.49
CA ASN A 57 7.19 0.27 25.61
C ASN A 57 6.71 1.71 25.81
N SER A 58 5.83 1.94 26.79
CA SER A 58 5.20 3.25 27.04
C SER A 58 6.17 4.39 27.37
N GLU A 59 7.39 4.06 27.80
CA GLU A 59 8.44 5.04 28.10
C GLU A 59 9.15 5.57 26.85
N LEU A 60 9.06 4.87 25.71
CA LEU A 60 9.66 5.34 24.47
C LEU A 60 8.87 6.53 23.93
N SER A 61 9.59 7.52 23.39
CA SER A 61 8.93 8.55 22.61
C SER A 61 8.29 7.95 21.36
N LEU A 62 7.21 8.56 20.87
CA LEU A 62 6.54 8.11 19.64
C LEU A 62 7.47 8.12 18.43
N SER A 63 8.47 9.01 18.42
CA SER A 63 9.51 9.06 17.39
C SER A 63 10.41 7.83 17.49
N ASP A 64 10.98 7.57 18.67
CA ASP A 64 11.92 6.45 18.88
C ASP A 64 11.25 5.10 18.62
N ALA A 65 9.98 4.97 19.02
CA ALA A 65 9.20 3.77 18.76
C ALA A 65 8.98 3.57 17.25
N SER A 66 8.60 4.64 16.54
CA SER A 66 8.40 4.60 15.08
C SER A 66 9.69 4.27 14.34
N ASP A 67 10.82 4.88 14.74
CA ASP A 67 12.14 4.63 14.15
C ASP A 67 12.64 3.21 14.42
N SER A 68 12.52 2.73 15.65
CA SER A 68 12.95 1.39 16.03
C SER A 68 12.20 0.32 15.23
N TYR A 69 10.87 0.48 15.10
CA TYR A 69 10.05 -0.45 14.34
C TYR A 69 10.31 -0.34 12.83
N ALA A 70 10.47 0.87 12.31
CA ALA A 70 10.80 1.11 10.91
C ALA A 70 12.15 0.50 10.53
N ASN A 71 13.17 0.64 11.37
CA ASN A 71 14.49 0.04 11.14
C ASN A 71 14.45 -1.50 11.12
N ALA A 72 13.58 -2.12 11.92
CA ALA A 72 13.45 -3.58 11.96
C ALA A 72 12.64 -4.15 10.79
N THR A 73 11.71 -3.37 10.23
CA THR A 73 10.71 -3.87 9.25
C THR A 73 10.85 -3.26 7.85
N ASN A 74 11.67 -2.21 7.71
CA ASN A 74 11.71 -1.33 6.53
C ASN A 74 10.34 -0.71 6.17
N LEU A 75 9.41 -0.64 7.13
CA LEU A 75 8.12 0.03 6.95
C LEU A 75 8.22 1.48 7.41
N ARG A 76 7.53 2.35 6.66
CA ARG A 76 7.30 3.72 7.12
C ARG A 76 6.13 3.72 8.11
N ILE A 77 6.35 4.30 9.28
CA ILE A 77 5.36 4.36 10.36
C ILE A 77 5.07 5.82 10.69
N THR A 78 3.79 6.18 10.66
CA THR A 78 3.32 7.52 11.00
C THR A 78 2.26 7.40 12.09
N LEU A 79 2.50 8.04 13.23
CA LEU A 79 1.54 8.17 14.32
C LEU A 79 0.79 9.49 14.18
N ILE A 80 -0.53 9.42 14.18
CA ILE A 80 -1.41 10.58 14.03
C ILE A 80 -2.38 10.64 15.21
N SER A 81 -2.70 11.86 15.63
CA SER A 81 -3.78 12.10 16.60
C SER A 81 -5.16 12.00 15.92
N SER A 82 -6.22 11.98 16.74
CA SER A 82 -7.61 11.91 16.27
C SER A 82 -8.05 13.07 15.37
N ASN A 83 -7.37 14.22 15.44
CA ASN A 83 -7.61 15.36 14.55
C ASN A 83 -6.71 15.36 13.30
N GLY A 84 -5.93 14.29 13.09
CA GLY A 84 -5.01 14.08 11.97
C GLY A 84 -3.66 14.79 12.08
N LYS A 85 -3.35 15.48 13.18
CA LYS A 85 -1.99 16.01 13.41
C LYS A 85 -1.00 14.85 13.57
N VAL A 86 0.12 14.91 12.86
CA VAL A 86 1.22 13.95 12.99
C VAL A 86 1.92 14.16 14.33
N LEU A 87 2.06 13.06 15.09
CA LEU A 87 2.70 13.01 16.41
C LEU A 87 4.10 12.37 16.34
N GLY A 88 4.32 11.49 15.37
CA GLY A 88 5.61 10.86 15.10
C GLY A 88 5.65 10.32 13.67
N GLU A 89 6.82 10.33 13.05
CA GLU A 89 7.06 9.80 11.71
C GLU A 89 8.45 9.18 11.68
N SER A 90 8.53 7.93 11.21
CA SER A 90 9.81 7.25 11.05
C SER A 90 10.74 7.99 10.09
N GLY A 91 12.00 8.14 10.47
CA GLY A 91 13.05 8.80 9.70
C GLY A 91 13.02 10.31 9.75
N LEU A 92 12.14 10.93 10.56
CA LEU A 92 12.05 12.38 10.73
C LEU A 92 12.21 12.78 12.20
N GLY A 93 12.98 13.85 12.45
CA GLY A 93 13.08 14.45 13.78
C GLY A 93 11.81 15.21 14.17
N SER A 94 11.67 15.54 15.46
CA SER A 94 10.48 16.26 15.98
C SER A 94 10.23 17.61 15.30
N ASN A 95 11.29 18.30 14.88
CA ASN A 95 11.18 19.57 14.15
C ASN A 95 10.57 19.37 12.75
N GLU A 96 10.95 18.33 12.02
CA GLU A 96 10.34 18.01 10.72
C GLU A 96 8.90 17.52 10.87
N VAL A 97 8.62 16.67 11.87
CA VAL A 97 7.26 16.19 12.19
C VAL A 97 6.31 17.36 12.41
N SER A 98 6.74 18.40 13.14
CA SER A 98 5.92 19.58 13.41
C SER A 98 5.52 20.38 12.16
N LYS A 99 6.26 20.20 11.06
CA LYS A 99 6.02 20.88 9.76
C LYS A 99 5.20 20.03 8.79
N MET A 100 4.88 18.78 9.15
CA MET A 100 4.10 17.92 8.29
C MET A 100 2.64 18.38 8.21
N ASP A 101 2.06 18.24 7.01
CA ASP A 101 0.64 18.48 6.80
C ASP A 101 -0.21 17.59 7.71
N ASN A 102 -1.40 18.07 8.05
CA ASN A 102 -2.39 17.25 8.72
C ASN A 102 -2.86 16.11 7.79
N HIS A 103 -2.97 14.89 8.32
CA HIS A 103 -3.28 13.67 7.57
C HIS A 103 -4.75 13.24 7.67
N LEU A 104 -5.64 14.04 8.27
CA LEU A 104 -7.06 13.70 8.46
C LEU A 104 -7.80 13.42 7.13
N THR A 105 -7.37 14.06 6.05
CA THR A 105 -8.01 13.93 4.72
C THR A 105 -7.43 12.79 3.88
N ARG A 106 -6.44 12.05 4.41
CA ARG A 106 -5.90 10.90 3.71
C ARG A 106 -6.97 9.82 3.56
N PRO A 107 -7.13 9.19 2.39
CA PRO A 107 -8.20 8.22 2.14
C PRO A 107 -8.16 7.04 3.11
N GLU A 108 -6.98 6.52 3.42
CA GLU A 108 -6.77 5.45 4.40
C GLU A 108 -7.21 5.86 5.82
N VAL A 109 -6.96 7.12 6.21
CA VAL A 109 -7.37 7.65 7.53
C VAL A 109 -8.88 7.89 7.60
N LEU A 110 -9.47 8.41 6.52
CA LEU A 110 -10.91 8.62 6.43
C LEU A 110 -11.68 7.29 6.47
N GLN A 111 -11.16 6.24 5.84
CA GLN A 111 -11.74 4.91 5.92
C GLN A 111 -11.58 4.31 7.33
N ALA A 112 -10.38 4.35 7.91
CA ALA A 112 -10.12 3.86 9.27
C ALA A 112 -10.94 4.60 10.35
N ASN A 113 -11.43 5.81 10.06
CA ASN A 113 -12.34 6.51 10.96
C ASN A 113 -13.77 5.96 10.96
N ARG A 114 -14.19 5.29 9.88
CA ARG A 114 -15.52 4.71 9.68
C ARG A 114 -15.54 3.20 9.91
N GLU A 115 -14.41 2.54 9.68
CA GLU A 115 -14.21 1.09 9.75
C GLU A 115 -13.14 0.75 10.80
N THR A 116 -12.75 -0.52 10.91
CA THR A 116 -11.68 -0.97 11.84
C THR A 116 -10.30 -0.55 11.37
N PHE A 117 -10.08 -0.54 10.06
CA PHE A 117 -8.87 -0.06 9.41
C PHE A 117 -9.23 0.55 8.05
N GLY A 118 -8.29 1.23 7.43
CA GLY A 118 -8.46 1.80 6.10
C GLY A 118 -7.24 1.57 5.23
N VAL A 119 -7.45 1.53 3.93
CA VAL A 119 -6.43 1.19 2.94
C VAL A 119 -6.47 2.18 1.79
N ALA A 120 -5.30 2.60 1.33
CA ALA A 120 -5.21 3.39 0.11
C ALA A 120 -3.95 3.07 -0.66
N THR A 121 -4.07 3.01 -1.99
CA THR A 121 -2.93 2.98 -2.89
C THR A 121 -2.67 4.39 -3.40
N ARG A 122 -1.44 4.88 -3.25
CA ARG A 122 -1.04 6.22 -3.69
C ARG A 122 0.29 6.19 -4.41
N TYR A 123 0.39 6.99 -5.47
CA TYR A 123 1.63 7.15 -6.22
C TYR A 123 2.62 8.03 -5.45
N SER A 124 3.85 7.53 -5.26
CA SER A 124 4.98 8.33 -4.78
C SER A 124 5.64 9.05 -5.95
N THR A 125 5.61 10.38 -5.92
CA THR A 125 6.24 11.23 -6.93
C THR A 125 7.76 11.11 -6.93
N THR A 126 8.38 10.95 -5.76
CA THR A 126 9.84 10.82 -5.62
C THR A 126 10.35 9.47 -6.10
N LEU A 127 9.68 8.38 -5.69
CA LEU A 127 10.12 7.01 -6.01
C LEU A 127 9.48 6.45 -7.29
N LYS A 128 8.60 7.23 -7.92
CA LYS A 128 7.89 6.90 -9.15
C LYS A 128 7.18 5.54 -9.14
N LYS A 129 6.65 5.16 -7.97
CA LYS A 129 5.96 3.89 -7.76
C LYS A 129 4.75 4.05 -6.84
N GLU A 130 3.80 3.14 -6.97
CA GLU A 130 2.66 3.06 -6.08
C GLU A 130 3.04 2.42 -4.74
N PHE A 131 2.45 2.92 -3.67
CA PHE A 131 2.55 2.37 -2.33
C PHE A 131 1.16 2.11 -1.78
N ILE A 132 1.04 1.03 -1.01
CA ILE A 132 -0.14 0.69 -0.24
C ILE A 132 0.07 1.21 1.17
N TYR A 133 -0.92 1.93 1.68
CA TYR A 133 -0.96 2.49 3.02
C TYR A 133 -2.10 1.84 3.79
N VAL A 134 -1.83 1.43 5.03
CA VAL A 134 -2.84 0.93 5.96
C VAL A 134 -2.88 1.84 7.17
N ALA A 135 -4.07 2.30 7.53
CA ALA A 135 -4.32 3.04 8.75
C ALA A 135 -5.16 2.19 9.70
N LEU A 136 -4.70 2.04 10.94
CA LEU A 136 -5.43 1.38 12.02
C LEU A 136 -5.88 2.43 13.01
N LYS A 137 -7.16 2.40 13.39
CA LYS A 137 -7.70 3.23 14.47
C LYS A 137 -7.81 2.37 15.72
N ASN A 138 -7.02 2.70 16.73
CA ASN A 138 -7.08 2.11 18.06
C ASN A 138 -7.62 3.13 19.06
#